data_AF-A0A2K2DSB5-F1
#
_entry.id   AF-A0A2K2DSB5-F1
#
_cell.length_a   1.000
_cell.length_b   1.000
_cell.length_c   1.000
_cell.angle_alpha   90.00
_cell.angle_beta   90.00
_cell.angle_gamma   90.00
#
_symmetry.space_group_name_H-M   'P 1'
#
loop_
_entity.id
_entity.type
_entity.pdbx_description
1 polymer ?
#
loop_
_entity_poly.entity_id
_entity_poly.type
_entity_poly.pdbx_seq_one_letter_code
_entity_poly.pdbx_strand_id
1 'polypeptide(L)'
;MVSHWTGVAATLAPSFASIDEWWDASLPHTDRSAKRRMSGHLIYVWWNAWKERNRRIFNLVRLTYVQVAHLALEDINQRRLAFGLPAVGFALEPELRARRAAAVLTQHHPHFSASIAAKLVASP
;
A
#
# COMPACT_ATOMS: atom_id res chain seq x y z
N MET A 1 3.76 11.75 29.95
CA MET A 1 4.39 10.46 30.28
C MET A 1 5.34 9.98 29.17
N VAL A 2 4.93 9.86 27.89
CA VAL A 2 5.80 9.45 26.76
C VAL A 2 6.96 10.43 26.46
N SER A 3 6.72 11.73 26.62
CA SER A 3 7.72 12.79 26.44
C SER A 3 8.86 12.75 27.48
N HIS A 4 8.63 12.14 28.65
CA HIS A 4 9.65 12.02 29.69
C HIS A 4 10.72 10.97 29.35
N TRP A 5 10.36 9.93 28.58
CA TRP A 5 11.25 8.80 28.27
C TRP A 5 11.96 8.93 26.92
N THR A 6 11.41 9.71 26.00
CA THR A 6 11.90 9.78 24.62
C THR A 6 12.72 11.03 24.31
N GLY A 7 12.71 12.04 25.19
CA GLY A 7 13.33 13.35 24.93
C GLY A 7 12.69 14.14 23.78
N VAL A 8 11.76 13.52 23.06
CA VAL A 8 10.96 14.15 22.02
C VAL A 8 9.72 14.72 22.71
N ALA A 9 9.61 16.04 22.70
CA ALA A 9 8.33 16.69 22.96
C ALA A 9 7.36 16.13 21.92
N ALA A 10 6.45 15.25 22.34
CA ALA A 10 5.38 14.79 21.48
C ALA A 10 4.68 16.06 20.99
N THR A 11 4.90 16.42 19.74
CA THR A 11 4.17 17.51 19.10
C THR A 11 2.72 17.15 19.30
N LEU A 12 1.99 17.92 20.10
CA LEU A 12 0.57 17.69 20.31
C LEU A 12 0.00 17.64 18.90
N ALA A 13 -0.60 16.49 18.55
CA ALA A 13 -1.31 16.39 17.30
C ALA A 13 -2.27 17.59 17.24
N PRO A 14 -2.36 18.29 16.09
CA PRO A 14 -3.27 19.41 15.96
C PRO A 14 -4.64 18.98 16.50
N SER A 15 -5.14 19.73 17.47
CA SER A 15 -6.48 19.49 18.00
C SER A 15 -7.47 19.99 16.95
N PHE A 16 -8.27 19.09 16.42
CA PHE A 16 -9.34 19.45 15.49
C PHE A 16 -10.58 19.83 16.28
N ALA A 17 -11.28 20.90 15.87
CA ALA A 17 -12.52 21.35 16.51
C ALA A 17 -13.70 20.44 16.16
N SER A 18 -13.64 19.73 15.02
CA SER A 18 -14.67 18.77 14.60
C SER A 18 -14.09 17.59 13.80
N ILE A 19 -14.92 16.56 13.64
CA ILE A 19 -14.61 15.41 12.77
C ILE A 19 -14.52 15.86 11.31
N ASP A 20 -15.35 16.80 10.88
CA ASP A 20 -15.34 17.32 9.51
C ASP A 20 -14.02 18.05 9.20
N GLU A 21 -13.55 18.88 10.14
CA GLU A 21 -12.27 19.57 10.02
C GLU A 21 -11.11 18.56 9.93
N TRP A 22 -11.11 17.55 10.81
CA TRP A 22 -10.12 16.48 10.75
C TRP A 22 -10.18 15.71 9.43
N TRP A 23 -11.38 15.41 8.95
CA TRP A 23 -11.60 14.66 7.71
C TRP A 23 -11.06 15.42 6.51
N ASP A 24 -11.40 16.71 6.37
CA ASP A 24 -10.91 17.52 5.27
C ASP A 24 -9.38 17.71 5.36
N ALA A 25 -8.84 18.00 6.54
CA ALA A 25 -7.39 18.13 6.76
C ALA A 25 -6.61 16.82 6.45
N SER A 26 -7.23 15.66 6.63
CA SER A 26 -6.61 14.35 6.40
C SER A 26 -6.55 13.94 4.92
N LEU A 27 -7.25 14.66 4.05
CA LEU A 27 -7.35 14.32 2.63
C LEU A 27 -6.45 15.19 1.75
N PRO A 28 -5.84 14.62 0.69
CA PRO A 28 -5.13 15.43 -0.28
C PRO A 28 -6.12 16.35 -1.01
N HIS A 29 -5.81 17.64 -1.04
CA HIS A 29 -6.69 18.67 -1.60
C HIS A 29 -6.49 18.86 -3.12
N THR A 30 -5.37 18.40 -3.67
CA THR A 30 -4.92 18.72 -5.03
C THR A 30 -5.42 17.75 -6.09
N ASP A 31 -5.72 16.50 -5.73
CA ASP A 31 -6.14 15.46 -6.69
C ASP A 31 -7.40 14.73 -6.20
N ARG A 32 -8.47 14.81 -6.99
CA ARG A 32 -9.74 14.11 -6.74
C ARG A 32 -9.56 12.59 -6.65
N SER A 33 -8.65 12.03 -7.45
CA SER A 33 -8.39 10.59 -7.46
C SER A 33 -7.68 10.15 -6.18
N ALA A 34 -6.67 10.90 -5.74
CA ALA A 34 -5.98 10.71 -4.46
C ALA A 34 -6.92 10.93 -3.27
N LYS A 35 -7.78 11.96 -3.32
CA LYS A 35 -8.81 12.21 -2.31
C LYS A 35 -9.72 10.99 -2.16
N ARG A 36 -10.28 10.48 -3.28
CA ARG A 36 -11.13 9.29 -3.28
C ARG A 36 -10.41 8.05 -2.74
N ARG A 37 -9.14 7.83 -3.10
CA ARG A 37 -8.33 6.70 -2.58
C ARG A 37 -8.13 6.82 -1.08
N MET A 38 -7.67 7.98 -0.59
CA MET A 38 -7.41 8.21 0.82
C MET A 38 -8.68 8.12 1.66
N SER A 39 -9.78 8.75 1.23
CA SER A 39 -11.09 8.62 1.88
C SER A 39 -11.50 7.15 1.97
N GLY A 40 -11.27 6.38 0.91
CA GLY A 40 -11.46 4.93 0.91
C GLY A 40 -10.66 4.24 2.00
N HIS A 41 -9.37 4.50 2.10
CA HIS A 41 -8.51 3.90 3.15
C HIS A 41 -9.00 4.25 4.56
N LEU A 42 -9.34 5.52 4.82
CA LEU A 42 -9.85 5.97 6.12
C LEU A 42 -11.15 5.24 6.51
N ILE A 43 -12.06 5.02 5.55
CA ILE A 43 -13.28 4.25 5.78
C ILE A 43 -12.96 2.81 6.23
N TYR A 44 -11.99 2.13 5.59
CA TYR A 44 -11.61 0.77 5.98
C TYR A 44 -10.95 0.71 7.36
N VAL A 45 -10.16 1.73 7.71
CA VAL A 45 -9.58 1.85 9.06
C VAL A 45 -10.68 2.03 10.10
N TRP A 46 -11.62 2.96 9.87
CA TRP A 46 -12.74 3.23 10.79
C TRP A 46 -13.65 2.01 10.94
N TRP A 47 -13.93 1.34 9.82
CA TRP A 47 -14.70 0.10 9.80
C TRP A 47 -14.03 -1.00 10.64
N ASN A 48 -12.72 -1.17 10.54
CA ASN A 48 -12.00 -2.16 11.33
C ASN A 48 -11.94 -1.81 12.82
N ALA A 49 -11.81 -0.54 13.17
CA ALA A 49 -11.92 -0.07 14.55
C ALA A 49 -13.32 -0.35 15.12
N TRP A 50 -14.37 -0.08 14.34
CA TRP A 50 -15.74 -0.40 14.73
C TRP A 50 -15.97 -1.92 14.90
N LYS A 51 -15.50 -2.74 13.94
CA LYS A 51 -15.53 -4.21 14.05
C LYS A 51 -14.83 -4.68 15.31
N GLU A 52 -13.70 -4.09 15.67
CA GLU A 52 -12.97 -4.45 16.88
C GLU A 52 -13.76 -4.15 18.15
N ARG A 53 -14.34 -2.96 18.27
CA ARG A 53 -15.22 -2.62 19.40
C ARG A 53 -16.37 -3.63 19.54
N ASN A 54 -16.96 -4.03 18.42
CA ASN A 54 -18.02 -5.05 18.43
C ASN A 54 -17.50 -6.41 18.90
N ARG A 55 -16.31 -6.85 18.45
CA ARG A 55 -15.69 -8.09 18.94
C ARG A 55 -15.46 -8.04 20.45
N ARG A 56 -15.05 -6.89 21.00
CA ARG A 56 -14.88 -6.73 22.46
C ARG A 56 -16.19 -6.93 23.21
N ILE A 57 -17.29 -6.38 22.70
CA ILE A 57 -18.59 -6.40 23.37
C ILE A 57 -19.26 -7.77 23.24
N PHE A 58 -19.34 -8.31 22.02
CA PHE A 58 -20.12 -9.51 21.74
C PHE A 58 -19.35 -10.81 21.90
N ASN A 59 -18.04 -10.80 21.63
CA ASN A 59 -17.22 -12.02 21.65
C ASN A 59 -16.23 -12.03 22.82
N LEU A 60 -16.15 -10.94 23.61
CA LEU A 60 -15.15 -10.76 24.67
C LEU A 60 -13.70 -10.89 24.18
N VAL A 61 -13.47 -10.72 22.88
CA VAL A 61 -12.14 -10.79 22.25
C VAL A 61 -11.58 -9.37 22.11
N ARG A 62 -10.34 -9.17 22.52
CA ARG A 62 -9.60 -7.91 22.34
C ARG A 62 -8.46 -8.11 21.37
N LEU A 63 -8.35 -7.20 20.41
CA LEU A 63 -7.19 -7.13 19.52
C LEU A 63 -6.31 -5.94 19.91
N THR A 64 -5.01 -6.07 19.65
CA THR A 64 -4.09 -4.94 19.78
C THR A 64 -4.29 -3.95 18.62
N TYR A 65 -3.88 -2.70 18.82
CA TYR A 65 -3.95 -1.68 17.75
C TYR A 65 -3.21 -2.13 16.48
N VAL A 66 -2.09 -2.85 16.64
CA VAL A 66 -1.31 -3.41 15.54
C VAL A 66 -2.12 -4.45 14.77
N GLN A 67 -2.80 -5.36 15.47
CA GLN A 67 -3.64 -6.38 14.82
C GLN A 67 -4.81 -5.74 14.05
N VAL A 68 -5.44 -4.71 14.62
CA VAL A 68 -6.51 -3.97 13.92
C VAL A 68 -5.98 -3.26 12.69
N ALA A 69 -4.81 -2.63 12.78
CA ALA A 69 -4.17 -1.97 11.64
C ALA A 69 -3.82 -2.97 10.53
N HIS A 70 -3.32 -4.16 10.89
CA HIS A 70 -3.07 -5.24 9.93
C HIS A 70 -4.35 -5.69 9.22
N LEU A 71 -5.46 -5.90 9.96
CA LEU A 71 -6.74 -6.26 9.35
C LEU A 71 -7.27 -5.17 8.41
N ALA A 72 -7.11 -3.90 8.77
CA ALA A 72 -7.48 -2.78 7.91
C ALA A 72 -6.64 -2.73 6.62
N LEU A 73 -5.33 -2.96 6.72
CA LEU A 73 -4.44 -3.01 5.56
C LEU A 73 -4.81 -4.17 4.63
N GLU A 74 -5.11 -5.34 5.19
CA GLU A 74 -5.53 -6.51 4.42
C GLU A 74 -6.85 -6.24 3.66
N ASP A 75 -7.86 -5.68 4.32
CA ASP A 75 -9.13 -5.31 3.67
C ASP A 75 -8.92 -4.29 2.53
N ILE A 76 -8.01 -3.32 2.70
CA ILE A 76 -7.64 -2.34 1.66
C ILE A 76 -6.97 -3.03 0.48
N ASN A 77 -6.03 -3.94 0.74
CA ASN A 77 -5.32 -4.68 -0.31
C ASN A 77 -6.29 -5.59 -1.08
N GLN A 78 -7.16 -6.30 -0.39
CA GLN A 78 -8.19 -7.14 -1.02
C GLN A 78 -9.10 -6.33 -1.94
N ARG A 79 -9.56 -5.16 -1.50
CA ARG A 79 -10.32 -4.25 -2.37
C ARG A 79 -9.51 -3.83 -3.59
N ARG A 80 -8.23 -3.48 -3.41
CA ARG A 80 -7.37 -3.10 -4.53
C ARG A 80 -7.21 -4.23 -5.53
N LEU A 81 -7.08 -5.48 -5.06
CA LEU A 81 -6.96 -6.65 -5.93
C LEU A 81 -8.27 -6.95 -6.66
N ALA A 82 -9.41 -6.82 -5.99
CA ALA A 82 -10.73 -7.09 -6.58
C ALA A 82 -11.18 -6.03 -7.60
N PHE A 83 -10.80 -4.76 -7.39
CA PHE A 83 -11.32 -3.62 -8.18
C PHE A 83 -10.23 -2.79 -8.89
N GLY A 84 -8.95 -3.17 -8.77
CA GLY A 84 -7.89 -2.65 -9.63
C GLY A 84 -8.01 -3.26 -11.03
N LEU A 85 -8.09 -2.43 -12.07
CA LEU A 85 -8.15 -2.86 -13.47
C LEU A 85 -7.10 -3.95 -13.83
N PRO A 86 -7.38 -4.80 -14.84
CA PRO A 86 -6.90 -6.18 -14.92
C PRO A 86 -5.44 -6.34 -15.38
N ALA A 87 -4.79 -7.40 -14.89
CA ALA A 87 -3.85 -8.26 -15.62
C ALA A 87 -2.61 -7.66 -16.33
N VAL A 88 -2.14 -6.45 -16.01
CA VAL A 88 -0.83 -5.98 -16.50
C VAL A 88 0.33 -6.79 -15.89
N GLY A 89 0.14 -7.38 -14.70
CA GLY A 89 1.20 -8.12 -13.99
C GLY A 89 1.50 -9.52 -14.51
N PHE A 90 0.54 -10.22 -15.13
CA PHE A 90 0.79 -11.59 -15.60
C PHE A 90 1.30 -11.66 -17.04
N ALA A 91 1.03 -10.65 -17.87
CA ALA A 91 1.49 -10.62 -19.26
C ALA A 91 2.87 -9.96 -19.44
N LEU A 92 3.29 -9.05 -18.55
CA LEU A 92 4.57 -8.32 -18.68
C LEU A 92 5.74 -8.94 -17.92
N GLU A 93 5.50 -9.86 -16.99
CA GLU A 93 6.57 -10.53 -16.24
C GLU A 93 7.57 -11.34 -17.10
N PRO A 94 7.15 -12.16 -18.10
CA PRO A 94 8.11 -12.90 -18.92
C PRO A 94 8.93 -11.96 -19.82
N GLU A 95 8.29 -10.96 -20.44
CA GLU A 95 8.94 -9.97 -21.30
C GLU A 95 9.90 -9.06 -20.52
N LEU A 96 9.54 -8.64 -19.31
CA LEU A 96 10.39 -7.80 -18.47
C LEU A 96 11.58 -8.58 -17.90
N ARG A 97 11.41 -9.86 -17.58
CA ARG A 97 12.54 -10.76 -17.23
C ARG A 97 13.46 -10.99 -18.41
N ALA A 98 12.92 -11.25 -19.60
CA ALA A 98 13.72 -11.42 -20.81
C ALA A 98 14.53 -10.16 -21.14
N ARG A 99 13.91 -8.98 -21.04
CA ARG A 99 14.59 -7.69 -21.22
C ARG A 99 15.67 -7.42 -20.18
N ARG A 100 15.45 -7.79 -18.92
CA ARG A 100 16.46 -7.68 -17.85
C ARG A 100 17.62 -8.65 -18.07
N ALA A 101 17.36 -9.89 -18.46
CA ALA A 101 18.39 -10.88 -18.79
C ALA A 101 19.25 -10.45 -19.99
N ALA A 102 18.63 -9.94 -21.05
CA ALA A 102 19.34 -9.42 -22.22
C ALA A 102 20.22 -8.20 -21.86
N ALA A 103 19.71 -7.28 -21.02
CA ALA A 103 20.48 -6.12 -20.57
C ALA A 103 21.72 -6.51 -19.77
N VAL A 104 21.61 -7.52 -18.88
CA VAL A 104 22.74 -8.05 -18.10
C VAL A 104 23.79 -8.70 -19.02
N LEU A 105 23.36 -9.48 -20.02
CA LEU A 105 24.29 -10.12 -20.96
C LEU A 105 25.05 -9.11 -21.83
N THR A 106 24.39 -8.02 -22.25
CA THR A 106 25.05 -6.95 -23.02
C THR A 106 26.00 -6.11 -22.15
N GLN A 107 25.71 -5.94 -20.86
CA GLN A 107 26.56 -5.17 -19.94
C GLN A 107 27.88 -5.88 -19.62
N HIS A 108 27.90 -7.21 -19.57
CA HIS A 108 29.12 -8.00 -19.28
C HIS A 108 29.92 -8.39 -20.53
N HIS A 109 29.34 -8.31 -21.73
CA HIS A 109 30.04 -8.58 -23.00
C HIS A 109 29.75 -7.47 -24.04
N PRO A 110 30.59 -6.41 -24.12
CA PRO A 110 30.33 -5.24 -24.97
C PRO A 110 30.41 -5.53 -26.48
N HIS A 111 30.91 -6.70 -26.89
CA HIS A 111 30.90 -7.15 -28.29
C HIS A 111 29.68 -8.03 -28.64
N PHE A 112 28.78 -8.28 -27.69
CA PHE A 112 27.62 -9.13 -27.89
C PHE A 112 26.42 -8.33 -28.41
N SER A 113 26.06 -8.55 -29.68
CA SER A 113 24.96 -7.83 -30.34
C SER A 113 23.62 -8.09 -29.64
N ALA A 114 22.87 -7.03 -29.33
CA ALA A 114 21.57 -7.08 -28.66
C ALA A 114 20.55 -7.99 -29.39
N SER A 115 20.68 -8.12 -30.72
CA SER A 115 19.84 -8.99 -31.55
C SER A 115 20.09 -10.48 -31.31
N ILE A 116 21.33 -10.86 -30.94
CA ILE A 116 21.72 -12.24 -30.64
C ILE A 116 21.28 -12.63 -29.22
N ALA A 117 21.42 -11.74 -28.25
CA ALA A 117 20.94 -11.94 -26.87
C ALA A 117 19.43 -12.18 -26.80
N ALA A 118 18.65 -11.41 -27.58
CA ALA A 118 17.20 -11.58 -27.65
C ALA A 118 16.78 -12.95 -28.24
N LYS A 119 17.52 -13.47 -29.23
CA LYS A 119 17.24 -14.80 -29.83
C LYS A 119 17.56 -15.96 -28.89
N LEU A 120 18.61 -15.87 -28.09
CA LEU A 120 18.98 -16.91 -27.12
C LEU A 120 17.99 -17.03 -25.96
N VAL A 121 17.41 -15.91 -25.52
CA VAL A 121 16.42 -15.87 -24.43
C VAL A 121 15.03 -16.34 -24.88
N ALA A 122 14.72 -16.26 -26.19
CA ALA A 122 13.42 -16.60 -26.75
C ALA A 122 13.32 -18.03 -27.31
N SER A 123 14.38 -18.85 -27.23
CA SER A 123 14.35 -20.26 -27.64
C SER A 123 13.93 -21.14 -26.45
N PRO A 124 12.98 -22.08 -26.62
CA PRO A 124 12.48 -22.94 -25.54
C PRO A 124 13.52 -23.91 -25.00
#